data_AF-A0A2H3JEM2-F1
#
_entry.id   AF-A0A2H3JEM2-F1
#
_cell.length_a   1.000
_cell.length_b   1.000
_cell.length_c   1.000
_cell.angle_alpha   90.00
_cell.angle_beta   90.00
_cell.angle_gamma   90.00
#
_symmetry.space_group_name_H-M   'P 1'
#
loop_
_entity.id
_entity.type
_entity.pdbx_description
1 polymer ?
#
loop_
_entity_poly.entity_id
_entity_poly.type
_entity_poly.pdbx_seq_one_letter_code
_entity_poly.pdbx_strand_id
1 'polypeptide(L)'
;MRGKSNKELPACLESASSTQFPGLRARPTTLTVVDSTRYGLYADDEWAATIPTGGGFLRLPSSTSDEDDYYAVSMFHQLHCLNNLRRFTGMSGNLSTEHVGHAEHCLKYLYQMILCHADITTEPVKWITNFDGNLAKAATGIGVTHQCKNWEQVREYAESNYEGWGWVA
;
A
#
# COMPACT_ATOMS: atom_id res chain seq x y z
N MET A 1 11.90 -1.19 -33.43
CA MET A 1 12.81 -1.12 -32.26
C MET A 1 12.02 -0.56 -31.08
N ARG A 2 11.58 -1.40 -30.13
CA ARG A 2 10.94 -0.92 -28.90
C ARG A 2 12.05 -0.64 -27.88
N GLY A 3 12.25 0.63 -27.54
CA GLY A 3 13.19 1.02 -26.50
C GLY A 3 12.80 0.37 -25.18
N LYS A 4 13.70 -0.43 -24.61
CA LYS A 4 13.56 -0.90 -23.23
C LYS A 4 13.68 0.32 -22.34
N SER A 5 12.57 0.72 -21.73
CA SER A 5 12.56 1.69 -20.65
C SER A 5 13.38 1.09 -19.49
N ASN A 6 14.51 1.71 -19.16
CA ASN A 6 15.29 1.45 -17.94
C ASN A 6 14.46 1.89 -16.72
N LYS A 7 13.43 1.11 -16.38
CA LYS A 7 12.77 1.24 -15.08
C LYS A 7 13.57 0.41 -14.10
N GLU A 8 14.34 1.09 -13.24
CA GLU A 8 15.02 0.45 -12.12
C GLU A 8 13.96 -0.26 -11.26
N LEU A 9 14.20 -1.54 -10.96
CA LEU A 9 13.41 -2.26 -9.96
C LEU A 9 13.82 -1.76 -8.56
N PRO A 10 12.91 -1.66 -7.59
CA PRO A 10 13.26 -1.27 -6.24
C PRO A 10 14.22 -2.30 -5.61
N ALA A 11 15.46 -1.89 -5.31
CA ALA A 11 16.46 -2.73 -4.66
C ALA A 11 16.21 -2.86 -3.15
N CYS A 12 16.49 -4.03 -2.58
CA CYS A 12 16.47 -4.24 -1.13
C CYS A 12 17.74 -3.65 -0.50
N LEU A 13 17.58 -2.77 0.50
CA LEU A 13 18.71 -2.19 1.26
C LEU A 13 18.78 -2.82 2.66
N GLU A 14 19.93 -3.39 3.03
CA GLU A 14 20.08 -4.18 4.27
C GLU A 14 20.15 -3.33 5.56
N SER A 15 20.36 -2.02 5.47
CA SER A 15 20.66 -1.16 6.64
C SER A 15 19.91 0.18 6.68
N ALA A 16 18.85 0.33 5.91
CA ALA A 16 18.11 1.59 5.84
C ALA A 16 17.12 1.73 7.01
N SER A 17 17.24 2.80 7.80
CA SER A 17 16.31 3.12 8.89
C SER A 17 15.03 3.71 8.31
N SER A 18 13.86 3.11 8.59
CA SER A 18 12.57 3.75 8.29
C SER A 18 12.17 4.69 9.43
N THR A 19 11.61 5.85 9.08
CA THR A 19 11.04 6.78 10.06
C THR A 19 9.66 6.28 10.47
N GLN A 20 9.51 5.94 11.74
CA GLN A 20 8.24 5.46 12.32
C GLN A 20 7.62 6.52 13.23
N PHE A 21 6.40 6.26 13.69
CA PHE A 21 5.74 7.10 14.68
C PHE A 21 6.56 7.32 15.94
N PRO A 22 6.65 8.57 16.43
CA PRO A 22 7.16 8.84 17.76
C PRO A 22 6.31 8.09 18.81
N GLY A 23 6.93 7.17 19.56
CA GLY A 23 6.33 6.54 20.73
C GLY A 23 5.41 5.33 20.49
N LEU A 24 5.04 4.99 19.24
CA LEU A 24 4.29 3.76 18.97
C LEU A 24 5.25 2.60 18.68
N ARG A 25 5.26 1.59 19.56
CA ARG A 25 5.91 0.31 19.30
C ARG A 25 4.86 -0.75 18.97
N ALA A 26 4.50 -0.86 17.69
CA ALA A 26 3.62 -1.92 17.20
C ALA A 26 4.25 -3.28 17.50
N ARG A 27 3.48 -4.21 18.09
CA ARG A 27 3.96 -5.54 18.43
C ARG A 27 3.84 -6.46 17.23
N PRO A 28 4.78 -7.39 17.02
CA PRO A 28 4.59 -8.48 16.06
C PRO A 28 3.32 -9.26 16.42
N THR A 29 2.48 -9.51 15.42
CA THR A 29 1.27 -10.31 15.55
C THR A 29 1.10 -11.18 14.32
N THR A 30 0.24 -12.19 14.42
CA THR A 30 -0.21 -12.98 13.28
C THR A 30 -1.63 -12.60 12.91
N LEU A 31 -1.96 -12.73 11.62
CA LEU A 31 -3.30 -12.54 11.09
C LEU A 31 -3.63 -13.74 10.22
N THR A 32 -4.79 -14.36 10.46
CA THR A 32 -5.34 -15.40 9.60
C THR A 32 -6.27 -14.74 8.60
N VAL A 33 -6.03 -14.96 7.31
CA VAL A 33 -6.91 -14.48 6.25
C VAL A 33 -8.23 -15.23 6.32
N VAL A 34 -9.33 -14.49 6.29
CA VAL A 34 -10.68 -15.05 6.32
C VAL A 34 -11.43 -14.67 5.05
N ASP A 35 -12.37 -15.51 4.64
CA ASP A 35 -13.40 -15.08 3.71
C ASP A 35 -14.43 -14.23 4.47
N SER A 36 -14.71 -13.06 3.93
CA SER A 36 -15.57 -12.05 4.54
C SER A 36 -16.65 -11.64 3.54
N THR A 37 -17.88 -11.50 4.04
CA THR A 37 -19.00 -10.92 3.31
C THR A 37 -18.93 -9.38 3.27
N ARG A 38 -17.98 -8.78 4.00
CA ARG A 38 -17.74 -7.33 4.04
C ARG A 38 -16.72 -6.91 2.99
N TYR A 39 -16.68 -5.60 2.73
CA TYR A 39 -15.78 -4.92 1.80
C TYR A 39 -16.03 -5.31 0.33
N GLY A 40 -17.32 -5.41 -0.04
CA GLY A 40 -17.74 -5.60 -1.43
C GLY A 40 -17.37 -4.41 -2.33
N LEU A 41 -17.48 -4.60 -3.66
CA LEU A 41 -17.07 -3.63 -4.68
C LEU A 41 -17.80 -2.30 -4.53
N TYR A 42 -19.06 -2.32 -4.09
CA TYR A 42 -19.93 -1.16 -3.94
C TYR A 42 -20.19 -0.77 -2.46
N ALA A 43 -19.48 -1.38 -1.51
CA ALA A 43 -19.70 -1.16 -0.08
C ALA A 43 -18.98 0.10 0.44
N ASP A 44 -19.35 1.27 -0.08
CA ASP A 44 -18.64 2.54 0.16
C ASP A 44 -18.44 2.85 1.65
N ASP A 45 -19.47 2.65 2.47
CA ASP A 45 -19.42 2.92 3.91
C ASP A 45 -18.43 2.00 4.64
N GLU A 46 -18.36 0.72 4.24
CA GLU A 46 -17.43 -0.23 4.84
C GLU A 46 -15.99 0.12 4.50
N TRP A 47 -15.73 0.49 3.24
CA TRP A 47 -14.41 0.94 2.80
C TRP A 47 -14.02 2.27 3.45
N ALA A 48 -14.96 3.21 3.61
CA ALA A 48 -14.72 4.46 4.31
C ALA A 48 -14.31 4.23 5.78
N ALA A 49 -14.92 3.24 6.44
CA ALA A 49 -14.61 2.88 7.82
C ALA A 49 -13.21 2.23 8.02
N THR A 50 -12.50 1.89 6.93
CA THR A 50 -11.12 1.37 7.03
C THR A 50 -10.09 2.46 7.35
N ILE A 51 -10.44 3.72 7.11
CA ILE A 51 -9.59 4.88 7.37
C ILE A 51 -10.07 5.56 8.66
N PRO A 52 -9.18 5.83 9.64
CA PRO A 52 -9.57 6.49 10.87
C PRO A 52 -9.97 7.94 10.63
N THR A 53 -10.64 8.53 11.62
CA THR A 53 -10.83 9.98 11.68
C THR A 53 -9.50 10.70 11.48
N GLY A 54 -9.50 11.77 10.67
CA GLY A 54 -8.27 12.46 10.27
C GLY A 54 -7.55 11.84 9.07
N GLY A 55 -8.13 10.82 8.42
CA GLY A 55 -7.65 10.32 7.13
C GLY A 55 -6.38 9.45 7.21
N GLY A 56 -5.96 9.06 8.42
CA GLY A 56 -4.67 8.41 8.63
C GLY A 56 -3.48 9.37 8.53
N PHE A 57 -3.71 10.68 8.69
CA PHE A 57 -2.65 11.66 8.79
C PHE A 57 -2.27 11.94 10.24
N LEU A 58 -0.99 12.24 10.45
CA LEU A 58 -0.44 12.74 11.70
C LEU A 58 0.00 14.18 11.54
N ARG A 59 -0.12 14.92 12.64
CA ARG A 59 0.42 16.27 12.83
C ARG A 59 1.46 16.18 13.94
N LEU A 60 2.70 16.51 13.63
CA LEU A 60 3.85 16.41 14.54
C LEU A 60 4.61 17.75 14.57
N PRO A 61 5.22 18.13 15.71
CA PRO A 61 6.04 19.33 15.77
C PRO A 61 7.18 19.27 14.75
N SER A 62 7.39 20.36 14.01
CA SER A 62 8.52 20.45 13.09
C SER A 62 9.84 20.59 13.84
N SER A 63 10.90 20.01 13.29
CA SER A 63 12.28 20.21 13.79
C SER A 63 12.95 21.47 13.23
N THR A 64 12.34 22.10 12.21
CA THR A 64 12.95 23.19 11.45
C THR A 64 12.14 24.49 11.42
N SER A 65 10.93 24.50 11.96
CA SER A 65 10.06 25.67 11.98
C SER A 65 9.14 25.67 13.20
N ASP A 66 8.48 26.80 13.47
CA ASP A 66 7.45 26.92 14.50
C ASP A 66 6.08 26.35 14.04
N GLU A 67 5.97 25.86 12.80
CA GLU A 67 4.78 25.20 12.29
C GLU A 67 4.85 23.68 12.50
N ASP A 68 3.70 23.00 12.50
CA ASP A 68 3.66 21.54 12.56
C ASP A 68 3.81 20.92 11.17
N ASP A 69 4.54 19.82 11.12
CA ASP A 69 4.68 18.97 9.94
C ASP A 69 3.56 17.92 9.89
N TYR A 70 3.18 17.55 8.66
CA TYR A 70 2.11 16.58 8.40
C TYR A 70 2.68 15.33 7.73
N TYR A 71 2.20 14.17 8.14
CA TYR A 71 2.64 12.88 7.62
C TYR A 71 1.46 11.97 7.36
N ALA A 72 1.47 11.19 6.28
CA ALA A 72 0.57 10.06 6.11
C ALA A 72 1.21 8.82 6.75
N VAL A 73 0.40 8.00 7.43
CA VAL A 73 0.79 6.64 7.79
C VAL A 73 0.78 5.77 6.54
N SER A 74 1.88 5.06 6.23
CA SER A 74 1.96 4.26 5.00
C SER A 74 0.83 3.23 4.89
N MET A 75 0.49 2.52 5.97
CA MET A 75 -0.65 1.59 5.98
C MET A 75 -1.96 2.26 5.52
N PHE A 76 -2.27 3.46 6.01
CA PHE A 76 -3.49 4.17 5.62
C PHE A 76 -3.41 4.74 4.21
N HIS A 77 -2.22 5.13 3.75
CA HIS A 77 -2.00 5.53 2.36
C HIS A 77 -2.23 4.34 1.40
N GLN A 78 -1.76 3.14 1.75
CA GLN A 78 -2.03 1.91 0.99
C GLN A 78 -3.54 1.60 0.94
N LEU A 79 -4.25 1.73 2.06
CA LEU A 79 -5.71 1.55 2.11
C LEU A 79 -6.46 2.61 1.26
N HIS A 80 -6.01 3.86 1.29
CA HIS A 80 -6.55 4.92 0.43
C HIS A 80 -6.39 4.58 -1.05
N CYS A 81 -5.20 4.15 -1.47
CA CYS A 81 -4.93 3.71 -2.84
C CYS A 81 -5.78 2.50 -3.23
N LEU A 82 -5.91 1.50 -2.36
CA LEU A 82 -6.74 0.31 -2.60
C LEU A 82 -8.21 0.67 -2.79
N ASN A 83 -8.75 1.61 -2.00
CA ASN A 83 -10.12 2.09 -2.15
C ASN A 83 -10.33 2.88 -3.46
N ASN A 84 -9.34 3.65 -3.92
CA ASN A 84 -9.41 4.28 -5.24
C ASN A 84 -9.44 3.24 -6.36
N LEU A 85 -8.59 2.21 -6.29
CA LEU A 85 -8.61 1.10 -7.26
C LEU A 85 -9.98 0.42 -7.29
N ARG A 86 -10.56 0.10 -6.12
CA ARG A 86 -11.93 -0.42 -6.03
C ARG A 86 -12.93 0.47 -6.75
N ARG A 87 -12.91 1.79 -6.49
CA ARG A 87 -13.84 2.74 -7.12
C ARG A 87 -13.68 2.74 -8.63
N PHE A 88 -12.45 2.75 -9.14
CA PHE A 88 -12.20 2.67 -10.58
C PHE A 88 -12.70 1.35 -11.19
N THR A 89 -12.51 0.23 -10.49
CA THR A 89 -13.09 -1.05 -10.92
C THR A 89 -14.63 -0.96 -10.95
N GLY A 90 -15.26 -0.42 -9.91
CA GLY A 90 -16.72 -0.28 -9.82
C GLY A 90 -17.33 0.65 -10.87
N MET A 91 -16.55 1.58 -11.43
CA MET A 91 -16.97 2.48 -12.52
C MET A 91 -16.92 1.80 -13.91
N SER A 92 -16.36 0.60 -14.03
CA SER A 92 -16.27 -0.11 -15.31
C SER A 92 -17.65 -0.65 -15.74
N GLY A 93 -18.16 -0.15 -16.86
CA GLY A 93 -19.52 -0.46 -17.34
C GLY A 93 -19.72 -1.86 -17.95
N ASN A 94 -18.67 -2.66 -18.14
CA ASN A 94 -18.72 -3.95 -18.85
C ASN A 94 -18.11 -5.11 -18.04
N LEU A 95 -18.33 -5.14 -16.72
CA LEU A 95 -17.84 -6.25 -15.89
C LEU A 95 -18.84 -7.42 -15.88
N SER A 96 -18.33 -8.64 -16.04
CA SER A 96 -19.10 -9.87 -15.83
C SER A 96 -19.20 -10.16 -14.33
N THR A 97 -20.09 -11.07 -13.93
CA THR A 97 -20.17 -11.55 -12.55
C THR A 97 -18.85 -12.15 -12.06
N GLU A 98 -18.12 -12.85 -12.94
CA GLU A 98 -16.79 -13.39 -12.64
C GLU A 98 -15.78 -12.27 -12.38
N HIS A 99 -15.77 -11.22 -13.20
CA HIS A 99 -14.89 -10.06 -12.99
C HIS A 99 -15.16 -9.37 -11.66
N VAL A 100 -16.44 -9.19 -11.30
CA VAL A 100 -16.83 -8.58 -10.01
C VAL A 100 -16.38 -9.47 -8.86
N GLY A 101 -16.71 -10.77 -8.90
CA GLY A 101 -16.34 -11.71 -7.84
C GLY A 101 -14.82 -11.80 -7.65
N HIS A 102 -14.05 -11.80 -8.74
CA HIS A 102 -12.59 -11.82 -8.66
C HIS A 102 -12.03 -10.51 -8.12
N ALA A 103 -12.57 -9.35 -8.55
CA ALA A 103 -12.17 -8.06 -8.01
C ALA A 103 -12.44 -7.97 -6.51
N GLU A 104 -13.63 -8.36 -6.06
CA GLU A 104 -13.98 -8.37 -4.63
C GLU A 104 -13.07 -9.29 -3.83
N HIS A 105 -12.83 -10.51 -4.32
CA HIS A 105 -11.90 -11.45 -3.68
C HIS A 105 -10.50 -10.86 -3.54
N CYS A 106 -9.93 -10.33 -4.63
CA CYS A 106 -8.58 -9.77 -4.64
C CYS A 106 -8.46 -8.52 -3.76
N LEU A 107 -9.43 -7.60 -3.80
CA LEU A 107 -9.44 -6.40 -2.98
C LEU A 107 -9.53 -6.75 -1.48
N LYS A 108 -10.37 -7.72 -1.10
CA LYS A 108 -10.47 -8.24 0.27
C LYS A 108 -9.16 -8.88 0.74
N TYR A 109 -8.50 -9.66 -0.12
CA TYR A 109 -7.22 -10.27 0.20
C TYR A 109 -6.13 -9.20 0.41
N LEU A 110 -6.01 -8.24 -0.50
CA LEU A 110 -5.03 -7.15 -0.40
C LEU A 110 -5.28 -6.28 0.84
N TYR A 111 -6.54 -5.98 1.16
CA TYR A 111 -6.90 -5.29 2.41
C TYR A 111 -6.33 -6.03 3.63
N GLN A 112 -6.58 -7.33 3.73
CA GLN A 112 -6.09 -8.15 4.84
C GLN A 112 -4.56 -8.23 4.86
N MET A 113 -3.89 -8.22 3.70
CA MET A 113 -2.43 -8.19 3.62
C MET A 113 -1.83 -6.85 4.04
N ILE A 114 -2.49 -5.73 3.73
CA ILE A 114 -2.09 -4.40 4.23
C ILE A 114 -2.18 -4.38 5.76
N LEU A 115 -3.25 -4.93 6.35
CA LEU A 115 -3.37 -5.04 7.81
C LEU A 115 -2.31 -5.96 8.41
N CYS A 116 -2.02 -7.10 7.77
CA CYS A 116 -1.01 -8.05 8.23
C CYS A 116 0.40 -7.44 8.24
N HIS A 117 0.68 -6.53 7.31
CA HIS A 117 1.98 -5.88 7.17
C HIS A 117 1.98 -4.43 7.68
N ALA A 118 0.96 -4.03 8.45
CA ALA A 118 0.67 -2.67 8.92
C ALA A 118 1.89 -1.74 8.97
N ASP A 119 2.18 -1.10 7.83
CA ASP A 119 3.40 -0.31 7.69
C ASP A 119 3.24 1.02 8.41
N ILE A 120 3.96 1.15 9.51
CA ILE A 120 3.94 2.31 10.40
C ILE A 120 4.91 3.42 9.98
N THR A 121 5.50 3.31 8.79
CA THR A 121 6.38 4.34 8.26
C THR A 121 5.61 5.64 8.00
N THR A 122 6.19 6.78 8.38
CA THR A 122 5.61 8.10 8.19
C THR A 122 6.06 8.70 6.86
N GLU A 123 5.12 8.98 5.97
CA GLU A 123 5.37 9.58 4.67
C GLU A 123 5.12 11.10 4.72
N PRO A 124 6.12 11.95 4.44
CA PRO A 124 5.95 13.40 4.55
C PRO A 124 4.91 13.93 3.55
N VAL A 125 4.02 14.79 4.05
CA VAL A 125 3.08 15.53 3.20
C VAL A 125 3.81 16.76 2.64
N LYS A 126 3.82 16.87 1.31
CA LYS A 126 4.46 17.99 0.61
C LYS A 126 3.48 18.64 -0.34
N TRP A 127 3.78 19.88 -0.73
CA TRP A 127 3.12 20.50 -1.87
C TRP A 127 3.53 19.77 -3.14
N ILE A 128 2.53 19.24 -3.85
CA ILE A 128 2.70 18.61 -5.14
C ILE A 128 1.71 19.21 -6.14
N THR A 129 2.07 19.19 -7.42
CA THR A 129 1.11 19.46 -8.49
C THR A 129 0.29 18.20 -8.73
N ASN A 130 -1.02 18.27 -8.53
CA ASN A 130 -1.93 17.16 -8.78
C ASN A 130 -2.16 16.95 -10.30
N PHE A 131 -2.93 15.92 -10.66
CA PHE A 131 -3.21 15.60 -12.06
C PHE A 131 -3.98 16.68 -12.82
N ASP A 132 -4.67 17.58 -12.11
CA ASP A 132 -5.38 18.72 -12.69
C ASP A 132 -4.51 19.98 -12.81
N GLY A 133 -3.21 19.90 -12.46
CA GLY A 133 -2.29 21.03 -12.48
C GLY A 133 -2.36 21.94 -11.26
N ASN A 134 -3.15 21.60 -10.24
CA ASN A 134 -3.33 22.40 -9.03
C ASN A 134 -2.33 21.99 -7.94
N LEU A 135 -1.88 22.96 -7.14
CA LEU A 135 -1.08 22.70 -5.95
C LEU A 135 -1.95 22.08 -4.85
N ALA A 136 -1.54 20.91 -4.37
CA ALA A 136 -2.20 20.20 -3.28
C ALA A 136 -1.17 19.67 -2.29
N LYS A 137 -1.54 19.59 -1.01
CA LYS A 137 -0.77 18.87 -0.01
C LYS A 137 -1.09 17.38 -0.11
N ALA A 138 -0.10 16.54 -0.38
CA ALA A 138 -0.25 15.09 -0.40
C ALA A 138 1.04 14.38 0.01
N ALA A 139 0.88 13.16 0.50
CA ALA A 139 1.98 12.22 0.64
C ALA A 139 2.08 11.38 -0.64
N THR A 140 3.29 11.17 -1.16
CA THR A 140 3.51 10.34 -2.35
C THR A 140 4.19 9.01 -2.04
N GLY A 141 4.77 8.86 -0.85
CA GLY A 141 5.66 7.76 -0.49
C GLY A 141 7.00 7.74 -1.22
N ILE A 142 7.19 8.57 -2.26
CA ILE A 142 8.40 8.57 -3.07
C ILE A 142 9.59 9.07 -2.25
N GLY A 143 10.67 8.27 -2.25
CA GLY A 143 11.89 8.56 -1.49
C GLY A 143 11.77 8.26 0.00
N VAL A 144 10.69 7.61 0.44
CA VAL A 144 10.52 7.14 1.81
C VAL A 144 11.03 5.69 1.90
N THR A 145 11.83 5.41 2.92
CA THR A 145 12.34 4.06 3.18
C THR A 145 11.37 3.29 4.07
N HIS A 146 11.05 2.06 3.69
CA HIS A 146 10.18 1.14 4.41
C HIS A 146 10.96 -0.06 4.95
N GLN A 147 10.48 -0.68 6.03
CA GLN A 147 11.03 -1.92 6.56
C GLN A 147 10.26 -3.11 5.99
N CYS A 148 10.86 -3.79 5.02
CA CYS A 148 10.24 -4.90 4.29
C CYS A 148 10.99 -6.22 4.52
N LYS A 149 10.37 -7.33 4.13
CA LYS A 149 11.10 -8.58 3.88
C LYS A 149 11.81 -8.48 2.53
N ASN A 150 12.99 -9.11 2.41
CA ASN A 150 13.72 -9.14 1.15
C ASN A 150 12.92 -9.96 0.11
N TRP A 151 12.37 -9.29 -0.90
CA TRP A 151 11.53 -9.92 -1.92
C TRP A 151 12.36 -10.70 -2.96
N GLU A 152 13.63 -10.31 -3.16
CA GLU A 152 14.55 -10.98 -4.08
C GLU A 152 14.83 -12.40 -3.58
N GLN A 153 15.10 -12.56 -2.28
CA GLN A 153 15.26 -13.88 -1.66
C GLN A 153 13.99 -14.75 -1.77
N VAL A 154 12.81 -14.15 -1.63
CA VAL A 154 11.53 -14.87 -1.79
C VAL A 154 11.35 -15.35 -3.24
N ARG A 155 11.65 -14.49 -4.21
CA ARG A 155 11.61 -14.82 -5.63
C ARG A 155 12.60 -15.93 -5.97
N GLU A 156 13.86 -15.78 -5.59
CA GLU A 156 14.93 -16.74 -5.87
C GLU A 156 14.58 -18.13 -5.32
N TYR A 157 14.04 -18.18 -4.10
CA TYR A 157 13.57 -19.44 -3.51
C TYR A 157 12.44 -20.07 -4.32
N ALA A 158 11.42 -19.29 -4.72
CA ALA A 158 10.29 -19.79 -5.48
C ALA A 158 10.70 -20.31 -6.86
N GLU A 159 11.58 -19.60 -7.55
CA GLU A 159 12.12 -20.00 -8.87
C GLU A 159 12.98 -21.26 -8.74
N SER A 160 13.90 -21.32 -7.77
CA SER A 160 14.72 -22.51 -7.51
C SER A 160 13.88 -23.74 -7.16
N ASN A 161 12.81 -23.55 -6.38
CA ASN A 161 11.88 -24.63 -6.07
C ASN A 161 11.15 -25.16 -7.31
N TYR A 162 10.74 -24.27 -8.22
CA TYR A 162 10.09 -24.64 -9.48
C TYR A 162 11.02 -25.45 -10.41
N GLU A 163 12.30 -25.07 -10.51
CA GLU A 163 13.29 -25.81 -11.30
C GLU A 163 13.47 -27.26 -10.81
N GLY A 164 13.31 -27.49 -9.51
CA GLY A 164 13.33 -28.82 -8.90
C GLY A 164 12.16 -29.73 -9.29
N TRP A 165 11.13 -29.23 -9.99
CA TRP A 165 9.93 -30.00 -10.35
C TRP A 165 10.16 -30.98 -11.51
N GLY A 166 11.32 -30.95 -12.18
CA GLY A 166 11.82 -32.01 -13.07
C GLY A 166 11.01 -32.36 -14.32
N TRP A 167 9.80 -31.79 -14.53
CA TRP A 167 8.87 -32.23 -15.58
C TRP A 167 8.02 -31.12 -16.20
N VAL A 168 8.41 -29.85 -16.05
CA VAL A 168 7.77 -28.72 -16.74
C VAL A 168 8.65 -28.28 -17.91
N ALA A 169 8.66 -29.12 -18.95
CA ALA A 169 9.01 -28.79 -20.32
C ALA A 169 7.80 -29.09 -21.21
#